data_AF-A0A399SVH4-F1
#
_entry.id   AF-A0A399SVH4-F1
#
_cell.length_a   1.000
_cell.length_b   1.000
_cell.length_c   1.000
_cell.angle_alpha   90.00
_cell.angle_beta   90.00
_cell.angle_gamma   90.00
#
_symmetry.space_group_name_H-M   'P 1'
#
loop_
_entity.id
_entity.type
_entity.pdbx_description
1 polymer ?
#
loop_
_entity_poly.entity_id
_entity_poly.type
_entity_poly.pdbx_seq_one_letter_code
_entity_poly.pdbx_strand_id
1 'polypeptide(L)'
;MKNALYILPLLGILILGIRPACAQIIMPDTVLLQKSLKQQVFYDSLEYRANQRKFTSWLYDVLITPRRPYVDKKALALDYYNPYEGKIIASISIVPLDVFGPTCTDTTRKADSWIERTANAIHTKSNLKTIQKQLIIKVGDVLDAEEMYENERLIRQLPYIKDALFLVEQDSLYSGFVNITLVTKDRFSFGVSGGVSGSQSGDIRIYNKNIFGIGHEVSVKFVGHISKEPYLGLETFYKINNIGGKFLDLQLGYLNTFRQEGFVFDLNKPLLTNEIKWGYGVHTTRLFRTDRIIEDGQLIMEEPLNESYHSFWAGRAFNLKDNQDHLTQLTVTTGIHGLHFFENPVVEPDLKPFFANRTVYMAGLVLSQRRYIQDQLIYSYGITEDIPEGFKNEILYGYEANEFGDRHYFQFSSSNGNLLLSQKGYLYLSTGFGGYLKDDRMEECMIRGGLQFISKLSTAGKKRVRSFLNVDYTLGIKRFEIENLTLRGDEHIRGFNSRAATGKQRLTLKLEHVVFLPHQFYKFNMALFGFADLGIIGSNQNLIFRENYYSGIGLGLRLHNENLVFETFRLRLAFYPFHPKDVGFLGFILDEQSKQRFNSFDPSKPIPMRFE
;
A
#
# COMPACT_ATOMS: atom_id res chain seq x y z
N MET A 1 6.80 15.09 38.96
CA MET A 1 5.58 15.93 38.91
C MET A 1 5.90 17.44 38.97
N LYS A 2 6.66 18.00 38.01
CA LYS A 2 6.86 19.45 37.88
C LYS A 2 6.86 20.01 36.44
N ASN A 3 6.48 19.20 35.44
CA ASN A 3 6.44 19.63 34.03
C ASN A 3 5.01 19.67 33.42
N ALA A 4 3.96 19.46 34.22
CA ALA A 4 2.58 19.42 33.73
C ALA A 4 1.89 20.80 33.62
N LEU A 5 2.56 21.89 34.02
CA LEU A 5 1.91 23.20 34.17
C LEU A 5 2.15 24.20 33.02
N TYR A 6 2.94 23.84 32.00
CA TYR A 6 3.23 24.73 30.86
C TYR A 6 2.50 24.36 29.55
N ILE A 7 1.61 23.38 29.56
CA ILE A 7 0.85 22.94 28.36
C ILE A 7 -0.53 23.61 28.26
N LEU A 8 -0.99 24.27 29.32
CA LEU A 8 -2.32 24.90 29.36
C LEU A 8 -2.51 26.19 28.51
N PRO A 9 -1.48 26.97 28.10
CA PRO A 9 -1.72 28.10 27.20
C PRO A 9 -1.54 27.77 25.71
N LEU A 10 -0.97 26.62 25.33
CA LEU A 10 -0.81 26.24 23.91
C LEU A 10 -2.02 25.47 23.33
N LEU A 11 -2.78 24.76 24.18
CA LEU A 11 -4.06 24.16 23.79
C LEU A 11 -5.18 25.20 23.63
N GLY A 12 -5.09 26.32 24.35
CA GLY A 12 -6.09 27.41 24.29
C GLY A 12 -6.09 28.20 22.98
N ILE A 13 -4.96 28.24 22.26
CA ILE A 13 -4.84 29.00 21.00
C ILE A 13 -5.31 28.19 19.78
N LEU A 14 -5.41 26.86 19.90
CA LEU A 14 -5.97 25.99 18.85
C LEU A 14 -7.46 25.65 19.04
N ILE A 15 -8.06 25.95 20.19
CA ILE A 15 -9.50 25.74 20.48
C ILE A 15 -10.33 27.02 20.24
N LEU A 16 -9.69 28.19 20.06
CA LEU A 16 -10.39 29.45 19.69
C LEU A 16 -10.81 29.55 18.21
N GLY A 17 -10.60 28.49 17.41
CA GLY A 17 -10.99 28.42 16.00
C GLY A 17 -12.33 27.73 15.69
N ILE A 18 -13.04 27.20 16.69
CA ILE A 18 -14.32 26.50 16.50
C ILE A 18 -15.44 27.31 17.15
N ARG A 19 -15.95 28.32 16.44
CA ARG A 19 -17.29 28.86 16.72
C ARG A 19 -18.32 28.03 15.93
N PRO A 20 -19.45 27.63 16.52
CA PRO A 20 -20.60 27.23 15.73
C PRO A 20 -21.07 28.50 15.01
N ALA A 21 -20.89 28.56 13.69
CA ALA A 21 -21.53 29.58 12.88
C ALA A 21 -23.04 29.33 12.96
N CYS A 22 -23.75 30.15 13.75
CA CYS A 22 -25.18 30.35 13.56
C CYS A 22 -25.41 30.70 12.08
N ALA A 23 -26.43 30.08 11.48
CA ALA A 23 -26.84 30.33 10.11
C ALA A 23 -27.03 31.84 9.88
N GLN A 24 -26.04 32.47 9.25
CA GLN A 24 -26.20 33.77 8.62
C GLN A 24 -26.53 33.53 7.15
N ILE A 25 -27.52 34.29 6.70
CA ILE A 25 -28.00 34.38 5.32
C ILE A 25 -26.80 34.50 4.38
N ILE A 26 -26.70 33.58 3.42
CA ILE A 26 -25.64 33.53 2.41
C ILE A 26 -25.72 34.80 1.56
N MET A 27 -24.86 35.77 1.82
CA MET A 27 -24.46 36.75 0.81
C MET A 27 -23.22 36.23 0.08
N PRO A 28 -23.13 36.34 -1.25
CA PRO A 28 -21.96 35.90 -1.99
C PRO A 28 -20.74 36.73 -1.57
N ASP A 29 -19.75 36.05 -1.01
CA ASP A 29 -18.56 36.64 -0.41
C ASP A 29 -17.61 37.16 -1.51
N THR A 30 -17.67 38.46 -1.79
CA THR A 30 -16.97 39.14 -2.90
C THR A 30 -15.45 38.91 -2.88
N VAL A 31 -14.87 38.61 -1.72
CA VAL A 31 -13.43 38.37 -1.50
C VAL A 31 -12.96 37.02 -2.07
N LEU A 32 -13.80 35.98 -1.99
CA LEU A 32 -13.53 34.67 -2.60
C LEU A 32 -13.65 34.73 -4.13
N LEU A 33 -14.63 35.49 -4.62
CA LEU A 33 -14.83 35.77 -6.04
C LEU A 33 -13.60 36.52 -6.60
N GLN A 34 -13.11 37.53 -5.89
CA GLN A 34 -11.95 38.33 -6.29
C GLN A 34 -10.63 37.54 -6.27
N LYS A 35 -10.43 36.61 -5.32
CA LYS A 35 -9.27 35.68 -5.32
C LYS A 35 -9.35 34.66 -6.46
N SER A 36 -10.53 34.12 -6.74
CA SER A 36 -10.73 33.18 -7.85
C SER A 36 -10.54 33.85 -9.21
N LEU A 37 -11.04 35.09 -9.36
CA LEU A 37 -10.82 35.95 -10.52
C LEU A 37 -9.34 36.27 -10.68
N LYS A 38 -8.62 36.65 -9.61
CA LYS A 38 -7.16 36.90 -9.69
C LYS A 38 -6.38 35.66 -10.11
N GLN A 39 -6.80 34.47 -9.67
CA GLN A 39 -6.11 33.22 -10.00
C GLN A 39 -6.43 32.77 -11.43
N GLN A 40 -7.67 32.95 -11.90
CA GLN A 40 -8.02 32.78 -13.31
C GLN A 40 -7.26 33.79 -14.17
N VAL A 41 -7.30 35.07 -13.85
CA VAL A 41 -6.52 36.11 -14.53
C VAL A 41 -5.01 35.79 -14.52
N PHE A 42 -4.47 35.15 -13.48
CA PHE A 42 -3.07 34.70 -13.47
C PHE A 42 -2.83 33.57 -14.47
N TYR A 43 -3.64 32.51 -14.49
CA TYR A 43 -3.49 31.42 -15.46
C TYR A 43 -3.83 31.86 -16.89
N ASP A 44 -4.85 32.70 -17.07
CA ASP A 44 -5.27 33.30 -18.33
C ASP A 44 -4.19 34.28 -18.84
N SER A 45 -3.51 35.02 -17.94
CA SER A 45 -2.38 35.89 -18.33
C SER A 45 -1.11 35.11 -18.63
N LEU A 46 -0.87 33.97 -17.96
CA LEU A 46 0.20 33.03 -18.30
C LEU A 46 -0.07 32.37 -19.66
N GLU A 47 -1.30 31.95 -19.92
CA GLU A 47 -1.77 31.42 -21.20
C GLU A 47 -1.63 32.47 -22.32
N TYR A 48 -2.11 33.69 -22.09
CA TYR A 48 -1.99 34.80 -23.04
C TYR A 48 -0.53 35.16 -23.34
N ARG A 49 0.33 35.26 -22.32
CA ARG A 49 1.77 35.53 -22.48
C ARG A 49 2.49 34.39 -23.16
N ALA A 50 2.12 33.15 -22.86
CA ALA A 50 2.67 31.97 -23.50
C ALA A 50 2.26 31.91 -24.98
N ASN A 51 1.01 32.24 -25.31
CA ASN A 51 0.47 32.24 -26.67
C ASN A 51 1.01 33.35 -27.59
N GLN A 52 1.81 34.29 -27.08
CA GLN A 52 2.45 35.31 -27.91
C GLN A 52 3.64 34.79 -28.74
N ARG A 53 4.25 33.66 -28.38
CA ARG A 53 5.36 33.06 -29.14
C ARG A 53 5.13 31.56 -29.32
N LYS A 54 5.41 31.05 -30.52
CA LYS A 54 5.20 29.62 -30.86
C LYS A 54 5.89 28.66 -29.87
N PHE A 55 7.09 29.00 -29.40
CA PHE A 55 7.83 28.18 -28.44
C PHE A 55 7.19 28.16 -27.04
N THR A 56 6.72 29.30 -26.53
CA THR A 56 6.12 29.37 -25.18
C THR A 56 4.69 28.85 -25.15
N SER A 57 3.94 29.00 -26.25
CA SER A 57 2.62 28.42 -26.46
C SER A 57 2.71 26.90 -26.45
N TRP A 58 3.63 26.35 -27.24
CA TRP A 58 3.97 24.93 -27.22
C TRP A 58 4.41 24.45 -25.83
N LEU A 59 5.22 25.22 -25.11
CA LEU A 59 5.65 24.87 -23.75
C LEU A 59 4.46 24.83 -22.77
N TYR A 60 3.54 25.78 -22.87
CA TYR A 60 2.33 25.85 -22.04
C TYR A 60 1.40 24.66 -22.30
N ASP A 61 1.14 24.35 -23.58
CA ASP A 61 0.27 23.25 -24.00
C ASP A 61 0.83 21.86 -23.62
N VAL A 62 2.16 21.72 -23.63
CA VAL A 62 2.85 20.49 -23.18
C VAL A 62 2.83 20.36 -21.65
N LEU A 63 2.85 21.48 -20.93
CA LEU A 63 2.96 21.50 -19.47
C LEU A 63 1.63 21.34 -18.75
N ILE A 64 0.54 21.89 -19.29
CA ILE A 64 -0.73 22.08 -18.56
C ILE A 64 -1.89 21.40 -19.31
N THR A 65 -2.54 20.41 -18.69
CA THR A 65 -3.70 19.70 -19.26
C THR A 65 -4.97 19.92 -18.39
N PRO A 66 -6.15 20.18 -18.99
CA PRO A 66 -7.40 20.38 -18.25
C PRO A 66 -8.02 19.08 -17.69
N ARG A 67 -8.95 19.26 -16.76
CA ARG A 67 -9.47 18.23 -15.86
C ARG A 67 -10.64 17.42 -16.44
N ARG A 68 -10.79 16.16 -16.01
CA ARG A 68 -11.99 15.31 -16.22
C ARG A 68 -12.91 15.29 -14.98
N PRO A 69 -14.25 15.22 -15.16
CA PRO A 69 -15.23 15.18 -14.07
C PRO A 69 -15.26 13.84 -13.32
N TYR A 70 -15.83 13.85 -12.12
CA TYR A 70 -15.97 12.71 -11.21
C TYR A 70 -17.33 12.03 -11.40
N VAL A 71 -17.34 10.70 -11.45
CA VAL A 71 -18.54 9.84 -11.52
C VAL A 71 -18.32 8.68 -10.55
N ASP A 72 -19.35 8.27 -9.81
CA ASP A 72 -19.33 7.06 -8.98
C ASP A 72 -19.33 5.83 -9.92
N LYS A 73 -18.19 5.16 -10.04
CA LYS A 73 -17.94 4.22 -11.13
C LYS A 73 -18.41 2.79 -10.85
N LYS A 74 -18.54 2.37 -9.58
CA LYS A 74 -18.96 0.99 -9.28
C LYS A 74 -20.44 0.78 -9.56
N ALA A 75 -21.29 1.65 -9.03
CA ALA A 75 -22.73 1.59 -9.30
C ALA A 75 -22.97 1.67 -10.82
N LEU A 76 -22.26 2.59 -11.50
CA LEU A 76 -22.30 2.71 -12.96
C LEU A 76 -21.86 1.44 -13.69
N ALA A 77 -20.82 0.75 -13.22
CA ALA A 77 -20.33 -0.49 -13.84
C ALA A 77 -21.32 -1.65 -13.64
N LEU A 78 -21.86 -1.83 -12.43
CA LEU A 78 -22.87 -2.86 -12.19
C LEU A 78 -24.17 -2.57 -12.96
N ASP A 79 -24.63 -1.32 -12.96
CA ASP A 79 -25.79 -0.89 -13.75
C ASP A 79 -25.58 -1.11 -15.26
N TYR A 80 -24.33 -1.03 -15.73
CA TYR A 80 -23.97 -1.32 -17.13
C TYR A 80 -24.01 -2.81 -17.47
N TYR A 81 -23.62 -3.69 -16.54
CA TYR A 81 -23.60 -5.15 -16.78
C TYR A 81 -24.94 -5.84 -16.52
N ASN A 82 -25.73 -5.35 -15.56
CA ASN A 82 -27.04 -5.92 -15.18
C ASN A 82 -27.99 -6.22 -16.36
N PRO A 83 -28.09 -5.40 -17.44
CA PRO A 83 -28.95 -5.71 -18.60
C PRO A 83 -28.52 -6.95 -19.41
N TYR A 84 -27.31 -7.45 -19.19
CA TYR A 84 -26.73 -8.60 -19.87
C TYR A 84 -26.64 -9.84 -18.98
N GLU A 85 -27.04 -9.73 -17.71
CA GLU A 85 -27.05 -10.81 -16.73
C GLU A 85 -27.76 -12.06 -17.30
N GLY A 86 -27.14 -13.24 -17.13
CA GLY A 86 -27.72 -14.50 -17.58
C GLY A 86 -27.53 -14.82 -19.07
N LYS A 87 -26.96 -13.92 -19.87
CA LYS A 87 -26.61 -14.19 -21.29
C LYS A 87 -25.31 -14.97 -21.41
N ILE A 88 -25.11 -15.68 -22.52
CA ILE A 88 -23.91 -16.50 -22.75
C ILE A 88 -22.83 -15.66 -23.45
N ILE A 89 -21.60 -15.74 -22.93
CA ILE A 89 -20.43 -15.08 -23.53
C ILE A 89 -20.03 -15.82 -24.81
N ALA A 90 -20.32 -15.24 -25.98
CA ALA A 90 -19.98 -15.82 -27.28
C ALA A 90 -18.52 -15.59 -27.68
N SER A 91 -17.97 -14.42 -27.35
CA SER A 91 -16.58 -14.09 -27.65
C SER A 91 -15.99 -13.09 -26.67
N ILE A 92 -14.67 -13.17 -26.47
CA ILE A 92 -13.90 -12.20 -25.70
C ILE A 92 -12.75 -11.70 -26.59
N SER A 93 -12.76 -10.41 -26.92
CA SER A 93 -11.69 -9.74 -27.65
C SER A 93 -10.93 -8.79 -26.72
N ILE A 94 -9.63 -8.60 -26.96
CA ILE A 94 -8.78 -7.73 -26.13
C ILE A 94 -8.15 -6.67 -27.02
N VAL A 95 -8.34 -5.40 -26.65
CA VAL A 95 -7.82 -4.23 -27.38
C VAL A 95 -6.85 -3.46 -26.48
N PRO A 96 -5.52 -3.55 -26.73
CA PRO A 96 -4.51 -2.83 -25.97
C PRO A 96 -4.31 -1.43 -26.54
N LEU A 97 -4.51 -0.42 -25.69
CA LEU A 97 -4.30 0.99 -26.01
C LEU A 97 -2.83 1.40 -25.85
N ASP A 98 -2.45 2.48 -26.53
CA ASP A 98 -1.15 3.12 -26.29
C ASP A 98 -1.11 3.75 -24.89
N VAL A 99 0.08 3.77 -24.28
CA VAL A 99 0.31 4.35 -22.94
C VAL A 99 -0.06 5.84 -22.92
N PHE A 100 0.33 6.57 -23.95
CA PHE A 100 0.04 8.00 -24.11
C PHE A 100 -0.91 8.28 -25.27
N GLY A 101 -1.91 9.15 -25.05
CA GLY A 101 -2.94 9.53 -26.03
C GLY A 101 -4.34 9.02 -25.66
N PRO A 102 -4.68 7.77 -26.03
CA PRO A 102 -6.03 7.21 -25.88
C PRO A 102 -6.40 6.97 -24.41
N THR A 103 -7.69 6.84 -24.14
CA THR A 103 -8.23 6.40 -22.84
C THR A 103 -9.31 5.35 -23.04
N CYS A 104 -9.60 4.53 -22.03
CA CYS A 104 -10.61 3.46 -22.17
C CYS A 104 -12.00 3.99 -22.57
N THR A 105 -12.32 5.25 -22.25
CA THR A 105 -13.58 5.92 -22.63
C THR A 105 -13.52 6.68 -23.96
N ASP A 106 -12.32 6.92 -24.50
CA ASP A 106 -12.11 7.67 -25.74
C ASP A 106 -10.82 7.17 -26.39
N THR A 107 -10.98 6.20 -27.28
CA THR A 107 -9.88 5.48 -27.95
C THR A 107 -9.35 6.24 -29.17
N THR A 108 -10.01 7.31 -29.59
CA THR A 108 -9.66 8.07 -30.81
C THR A 108 -8.48 9.02 -30.61
N ARG A 109 -8.19 9.40 -29.36
CA ARG A 109 -7.08 10.31 -29.02
C ARG A 109 -5.72 9.68 -29.31
N LYS A 110 -4.80 10.49 -29.82
CA LYS A 110 -3.41 10.09 -30.12
C LYS A 110 -2.42 10.85 -29.23
N ALA A 111 -1.18 10.37 -29.21
CA ALA A 111 -0.08 11.05 -28.53
C ALA A 111 0.29 12.34 -29.26
N ASP A 112 0.32 13.46 -28.53
CA ASP A 112 0.53 14.78 -29.12
C ASP A 112 2.03 15.12 -29.22
N SER A 113 2.77 14.90 -28.14
CA SER A 113 4.19 15.28 -28.04
C SER A 113 5.13 14.25 -28.68
N TRP A 114 6.32 14.69 -29.09
CA TRP A 114 7.35 13.80 -29.65
C TRP A 114 7.85 12.81 -28.59
N ILE A 115 7.98 13.24 -27.33
CA ILE A 115 8.40 12.39 -26.20
C ILE A 115 7.40 11.26 -26.01
N GLU A 116 6.09 11.54 -26.06
CA GLU A 116 5.05 10.52 -25.94
C GLU A 116 5.04 9.54 -27.12
N ARG A 117 5.24 10.03 -28.34
CA ARG A 117 5.35 9.18 -29.53
C ARG A 117 6.55 8.26 -29.45
N THR A 118 7.71 8.79 -29.04
CA THR A 118 8.91 7.99 -28.81
C THR A 118 8.71 6.99 -27.68
N ALA A 119 8.07 7.40 -26.57
CA ALA A 119 7.77 6.52 -25.45
C ALA A 119 6.83 5.38 -25.86
N ASN A 120 5.79 5.66 -26.65
CA ASN A 120 4.92 4.64 -27.21
C ASN A 120 5.68 3.69 -28.17
N ALA A 121 6.64 4.20 -28.94
CA ALA A 121 7.42 3.40 -29.88
C ALA A 121 8.40 2.44 -29.19
N ILE A 122 9.01 2.86 -28.07
CA ILE A 122 9.91 1.99 -27.28
C ILE A 122 9.17 1.09 -26.29
N HIS A 123 7.91 1.42 -25.96
CA HIS A 123 7.11 0.63 -25.04
C HIS A 123 6.68 -0.70 -25.68
N THR A 124 6.95 -1.79 -24.98
CA THR A 124 6.40 -3.10 -25.36
C THR A 124 5.01 -3.25 -24.74
N LYS A 125 3.97 -3.29 -25.60
CA LYS A 125 2.59 -3.54 -25.19
C LYS A 125 2.44 -4.93 -24.56
N SER A 126 1.51 -5.05 -23.62
CA SER A 126 1.12 -6.33 -23.03
C SER A 126 0.61 -7.31 -24.09
N ASN A 127 1.11 -8.54 -24.03
CA ASN A 127 0.68 -9.62 -24.90
C ASN A 127 -0.77 -10.01 -24.57
N LEU A 128 -1.63 -10.10 -25.59
CA LEU A 128 -3.05 -10.44 -25.42
C LEU A 128 -3.25 -11.78 -24.71
N LYS A 129 -2.41 -12.78 -24.98
CA LYS A 129 -2.46 -14.09 -24.31
C LYS A 129 -2.12 -13.97 -22.82
N THR A 130 -1.28 -13.02 -22.44
CA THR A 130 -0.95 -12.75 -21.04
C THR A 130 -2.15 -12.14 -20.32
N ILE A 131 -2.81 -11.14 -20.93
CA ILE A 131 -4.02 -10.54 -20.38
C ILE A 131 -5.16 -11.56 -20.30
N GLN A 132 -5.35 -12.38 -21.33
CA GLN A 132 -6.37 -13.42 -21.35
C GLN A 132 -6.21 -14.42 -20.21
N LYS A 133 -4.98 -14.76 -19.80
CA LYS A 133 -4.71 -15.65 -18.65
C LYS A 133 -5.10 -15.04 -17.30
N GLN A 134 -5.34 -13.73 -17.23
CA GLN A 134 -5.79 -13.04 -16.02
C GLN A 134 -7.31 -13.08 -15.85
N LEU A 135 -8.03 -13.47 -16.90
CA LEU A 135 -9.47 -13.58 -16.88
C LEU A 135 -9.92 -14.85 -16.14
N ILE A 136 -10.91 -14.68 -15.29
CA ILE A 136 -11.67 -15.76 -14.65
C ILE A 136 -12.77 -16.23 -15.61
N ILE A 137 -13.47 -15.28 -16.25
CA ILE A 137 -14.50 -15.53 -17.27
C ILE A 137 -13.91 -16.17 -18.53
N LYS A 138 -14.70 -17.02 -19.17
CA LYS A 138 -14.38 -17.69 -20.43
C LYS A 138 -15.53 -17.61 -21.41
N VAL A 139 -15.19 -17.86 -22.68
CA VAL A 139 -16.18 -18.06 -23.73
C VAL A 139 -17.03 -19.29 -23.39
N GLY A 140 -18.35 -19.14 -23.43
CA GLY A 140 -19.33 -20.15 -23.05
C GLY A 140 -19.89 -20.00 -21.64
N ASP A 141 -19.28 -19.16 -20.79
CA ASP A 141 -19.80 -18.89 -19.45
C ASP A 141 -21.06 -18.01 -19.51
N VAL A 142 -21.88 -18.10 -18.47
CA VAL A 142 -23.02 -17.20 -18.27
C VAL A 142 -22.49 -15.90 -17.68
N LEU A 143 -22.87 -14.76 -18.27
CA LEU A 143 -22.45 -13.45 -17.80
C LEU A 143 -23.07 -13.16 -16.43
N ASP A 144 -22.20 -12.99 -15.44
CA ASP A 144 -22.47 -12.50 -14.09
C ASP A 144 -21.83 -11.11 -13.92
N ALA A 145 -22.63 -10.11 -13.54
CA ALA A 145 -22.20 -8.73 -13.41
C ALA A 145 -21.14 -8.51 -12.32
N GLU A 146 -21.19 -9.28 -11.23
CA GLU A 146 -20.17 -9.20 -10.17
C GLU A 146 -18.85 -9.80 -10.64
N GLU A 147 -18.88 -10.93 -11.36
CA GLU A 147 -17.71 -11.57 -11.94
C GLU A 147 -17.04 -10.65 -12.97
N MET A 148 -17.83 -9.98 -13.82
CA MET A 148 -17.33 -8.98 -14.77
C MET A 148 -16.60 -7.84 -14.06
N TYR A 149 -17.20 -7.29 -13.00
CA TYR A 149 -16.59 -6.24 -12.19
C TYR A 149 -15.30 -6.71 -11.49
N GLU A 150 -15.31 -7.93 -10.94
CA GLU A 150 -14.17 -8.54 -10.28
C GLU A 150 -13.00 -8.75 -11.25
N ASN A 151 -13.27 -9.19 -12.48
CA ASN A 151 -12.27 -9.34 -13.53
C ASN A 151 -11.60 -8.00 -13.87
N GLU A 152 -12.35 -6.90 -14.00
CA GLU A 152 -11.75 -5.58 -14.20
C GLU A 152 -10.83 -5.20 -13.04
N ARG A 153 -11.27 -5.44 -11.80
CA ARG A 153 -10.49 -5.16 -10.59
C ARG A 153 -9.18 -5.95 -10.62
N LEU A 154 -9.23 -7.24 -10.94
CA LEU A 154 -8.03 -8.10 -11.03
C LEU A 154 -7.06 -7.61 -12.09
N ILE A 155 -7.56 -7.21 -13.27
CA ILE A 155 -6.70 -6.64 -14.32
C ILE A 155 -6.09 -5.31 -13.88
N ARG A 156 -6.87 -4.43 -13.22
CA ARG A 156 -6.36 -3.15 -12.67
C ARG A 156 -5.36 -3.32 -11.51
N GLN A 157 -5.35 -4.46 -10.83
CA GLN A 157 -4.35 -4.77 -9.79
C GLN A 157 -2.97 -5.09 -10.38
N LEU A 158 -2.88 -5.41 -11.67
CA LEU A 158 -1.60 -5.69 -12.32
C LEU A 158 -0.72 -4.43 -12.33
N PRO A 159 0.57 -4.52 -11.94
CA PRO A 159 1.40 -3.34 -11.75
C PRO A 159 1.64 -2.54 -13.03
N TYR A 160 1.56 -3.21 -14.18
CA TYR A 160 1.75 -2.63 -15.51
C TYR A 160 0.46 -2.19 -16.20
N ILE A 161 -0.72 -2.36 -15.58
CA ILE A 161 -1.98 -1.86 -16.10
C ILE A 161 -2.36 -0.56 -15.38
N LYS A 162 -2.77 0.44 -16.15
CA LYS A 162 -3.29 1.71 -15.65
C LYS A 162 -4.81 1.64 -15.47
N ASP A 163 -5.51 1.11 -16.46
CA ASP A 163 -6.97 1.03 -16.49
C ASP A 163 -7.43 -0.12 -17.37
N ALA A 164 -8.62 -0.63 -17.09
CA ALA A 164 -9.26 -1.71 -17.82
C ALA A 164 -10.79 -1.55 -17.74
N LEU A 165 -11.46 -1.79 -18.87
CA LEU A 165 -12.90 -1.64 -19.03
C LEU A 165 -13.42 -2.75 -19.96
N PHE A 166 -14.49 -3.43 -19.56
CA PHE A 166 -15.24 -4.27 -20.50
C PHE A 166 -16.33 -3.47 -21.20
N LEU A 167 -16.45 -3.70 -22.50
CA LEU A 167 -17.55 -3.26 -23.32
C LEU A 167 -18.33 -4.51 -23.72
N VAL A 168 -19.63 -4.53 -23.41
CA VAL A 168 -20.52 -5.65 -23.71
C VAL A 168 -21.45 -5.22 -24.83
N GLU A 169 -21.48 -6.02 -25.90
CA GLU A 169 -22.36 -5.83 -27.04
C GLU A 169 -23.26 -7.06 -27.17
N GLN A 170 -24.55 -6.85 -27.32
CA GLN A 170 -25.47 -7.96 -27.61
C GLN A 170 -25.20 -8.50 -29.01
N ASP A 171 -25.21 -9.83 -29.15
CA ASP A 171 -25.06 -10.45 -30.45
C ASP A 171 -26.22 -10.08 -31.38
N SER A 172 -25.88 -9.70 -32.62
CA SER A 172 -26.84 -9.22 -33.60
C SER A 172 -27.78 -10.31 -34.14
N LEU A 173 -27.39 -11.57 -34.06
CA LEU A 173 -28.16 -12.72 -34.54
C LEU A 173 -28.91 -13.42 -33.41
N TYR A 174 -28.31 -13.49 -32.22
CA TYR A 174 -28.87 -14.22 -31.09
C TYR A 174 -28.92 -13.39 -29.81
N SER A 175 -30.12 -12.99 -29.38
CA SER A 175 -30.31 -12.13 -28.20
C SER A 175 -29.83 -12.73 -26.87
N GLY A 176 -29.70 -14.05 -26.79
CA GLY A 176 -29.16 -14.77 -25.63
C GLY A 176 -27.63 -14.77 -25.54
N PHE A 177 -26.93 -14.24 -26.55
CA PHE A 177 -25.47 -14.18 -26.59
C PHE A 177 -24.96 -12.74 -26.51
N VAL A 178 -23.75 -12.61 -25.96
CA VAL A 178 -23.03 -11.33 -25.86
C VAL A 178 -21.59 -11.48 -26.31
N ASN A 179 -21.09 -10.43 -26.96
CA ASN A 179 -19.69 -10.27 -27.34
C ASN A 179 -19.03 -9.27 -26.40
N ILE A 180 -17.88 -9.64 -25.85
CA ILE A 180 -17.15 -8.85 -24.86
C ILE A 180 -15.88 -8.30 -25.50
N THR A 181 -15.65 -7.00 -25.34
CA THR A 181 -14.40 -6.33 -25.70
C THR A 181 -13.74 -5.76 -24.46
N LEU A 182 -12.59 -6.32 -24.08
CA LEU A 182 -11.76 -5.80 -23.01
C LEU A 182 -10.79 -4.75 -23.55
N VAL A 183 -11.00 -3.49 -23.17
CA VAL A 183 -10.09 -2.39 -23.47
C VAL A 183 -9.10 -2.25 -22.32
N THR A 184 -7.81 -2.43 -22.61
CA THR A 184 -6.75 -2.28 -21.62
C THR A 184 -5.86 -1.09 -21.93
N LYS A 185 -5.41 -0.40 -20.87
CA LYS A 185 -4.42 0.65 -20.99
C LYS A 185 -3.21 0.36 -20.11
N ASP A 186 -2.05 0.24 -20.73
CA ASP A 186 -0.80 -0.08 -20.06
C ASP A 186 -0.18 1.15 -19.39
N ARG A 187 0.67 0.88 -18.40
CA ARG A 187 1.71 1.79 -17.90
C ARG A 187 3.01 1.51 -18.63
N PHE A 188 3.80 2.55 -18.84
CA PHE A 188 5.17 2.41 -19.29
C PHE A 188 5.96 1.60 -18.27
N SER A 189 6.39 0.40 -18.65
CA SER A 189 6.80 -0.67 -17.74
C SER A 189 8.23 -0.54 -17.19
N PHE A 190 9.09 0.26 -17.83
CA PHE A 190 10.45 0.53 -17.39
C PHE A 190 10.48 1.66 -16.36
N GLY A 191 11.27 1.48 -15.30
CA GLY A 191 11.40 2.42 -14.19
C GLY A 191 12.82 2.50 -13.64
N VAL A 192 13.13 3.67 -13.10
CA VAL A 192 14.34 3.95 -12.33
C VAL A 192 13.89 4.59 -11.02
N SER A 193 14.47 4.14 -9.92
CA SER A 193 14.24 4.71 -8.58
C SER A 193 15.58 4.80 -7.86
N GLY A 194 15.71 5.75 -6.93
CA GLY A 194 16.91 5.82 -6.09
C GLY A 194 16.65 6.55 -4.78
N GLY A 195 17.53 6.32 -3.82
CA GLY A 195 17.41 6.91 -2.49
C GLY A 195 18.76 7.09 -1.83
N VAL A 196 18.83 8.05 -0.91
CA VAL A 196 19.99 8.24 -0.04
C VAL A 196 19.51 8.04 1.40
N SER A 197 20.25 7.25 2.15
CA SER A 197 19.98 6.98 3.57
C SER A 197 21.11 7.54 4.42
N GLY A 198 20.87 8.71 5.00
CA GLY A 198 21.87 9.48 5.75
C GLY A 198 22.97 10.05 4.84
N SER A 199 24.20 10.09 5.34
CA SER A 199 25.37 10.54 4.57
C SER A 199 26.27 9.40 4.08
N GLN A 200 25.96 8.15 4.44
CA GLN A 200 26.89 7.02 4.30
C GLN A 200 26.42 5.92 3.34
N SER A 201 25.15 5.96 2.91
CA SER A 201 24.60 4.92 2.04
C SER A 201 23.60 5.47 1.03
N GLY A 202 23.53 4.84 -0.14
CA GLY A 202 22.60 5.19 -1.19
C GLY A 202 22.35 4.02 -2.13
N ASP A 203 21.31 4.13 -2.94
CA ASP A 203 20.96 3.09 -3.89
C ASP A 203 20.33 3.62 -5.17
N ILE A 204 20.51 2.85 -6.24
CA ILE A 204 19.87 3.06 -7.54
C ILE A 204 19.31 1.72 -7.98
N ARG A 205 18.01 1.68 -8.28
CA ARG A 205 17.32 0.51 -8.82
C ARG A 205 16.76 0.80 -10.19
N ILE A 206 17.04 -0.11 -11.12
CA ILE A 206 16.47 -0.16 -12.45
C ILE A 206 15.54 -1.37 -12.51
N TYR A 207 14.34 -1.20 -13.04
CA TYR A 207 13.36 -2.26 -13.06
C TYR A 207 12.45 -2.18 -14.27
N ASN A 208 11.90 -3.33 -14.65
CA ASN A 208 10.83 -3.44 -15.63
C ASN A 208 9.71 -4.30 -15.04
N LYS A 209 8.47 -3.79 -15.05
CA LYS A 209 7.29 -4.48 -14.49
C LYS A 209 6.54 -5.36 -15.50
N ASN A 210 6.95 -5.36 -16.77
CA ASN A 210 6.32 -6.14 -17.84
C ASN A 210 7.31 -6.36 -18.98
N ILE A 211 8.42 -7.06 -18.69
CA ILE A 211 9.46 -7.30 -19.69
C ILE A 211 8.87 -8.10 -20.86
N PHE A 212 9.15 -7.66 -22.09
CA PHE A 212 8.61 -8.25 -23.33
C PHE A 212 7.07 -8.33 -23.42
N GLY A 213 6.33 -7.63 -22.54
CA GLY A 213 4.86 -7.68 -22.52
C GLY A 213 4.27 -8.98 -21.96
N ILE A 214 5.07 -9.85 -21.33
CA ILE A 214 4.61 -11.19 -20.86
C ILE A 214 4.20 -11.23 -19.38
N GLY A 215 4.15 -10.09 -18.68
CA GLY A 215 3.74 -9.99 -17.28
C GLY A 215 4.85 -10.34 -16.28
N HIS A 216 6.09 -10.48 -16.76
CA HIS A 216 7.26 -10.78 -15.94
C HIS A 216 7.92 -9.46 -15.46
N GLU A 217 8.47 -9.48 -14.25
CA GLU A 217 9.16 -8.34 -13.65
C GLU A 217 10.63 -8.67 -13.42
N VAL A 218 11.51 -7.73 -13.69
CA VAL A 218 12.94 -7.80 -13.38
C VAL A 218 13.32 -6.52 -12.64
N SER A 219 14.07 -6.62 -11.56
CA SER A 219 14.67 -5.46 -10.92
C SER A 219 16.11 -5.75 -10.50
N VAL A 220 16.98 -4.77 -10.75
CA VAL A 220 18.37 -4.77 -10.32
C VAL A 220 18.61 -3.50 -9.51
N LYS A 221 19.06 -3.65 -8.27
CA LYS A 221 19.33 -2.57 -7.34
C LYS A 221 20.80 -2.58 -6.95
N PHE A 222 21.50 -1.49 -7.22
CA PHE A 222 22.87 -1.25 -6.77
C PHE A 222 22.83 -0.49 -5.46
N VAL A 223 23.54 -0.97 -4.45
CA VAL A 223 23.54 -0.40 -3.10
C VAL A 223 24.96 -0.04 -2.71
N GLY A 224 25.23 1.23 -2.41
CA GLY A 224 26.53 1.71 -1.99
C GLY A 224 26.59 2.01 -0.49
N HIS A 225 27.72 1.71 0.15
CA HIS A 225 28.04 2.16 1.51
C HIS A 225 29.50 2.61 1.58
N ILE A 226 29.79 3.69 2.33
CA ILE A 226 31.14 4.27 2.38
C ILE A 226 32.11 3.43 3.24
N SER A 227 31.62 2.82 4.32
CA SER A 227 32.46 2.16 5.34
C SER A 227 32.17 0.69 5.60
N LYS A 228 31.17 0.08 4.96
CA LYS A 228 30.76 -1.31 5.22
C LYS A 228 30.89 -2.11 3.94
N GLU A 229 31.57 -3.26 4.02
CA GLU A 229 31.76 -4.14 2.88
C GLU A 229 30.54 -5.08 2.67
N PRO A 230 30.22 -5.44 1.41
CA PRO A 230 30.78 -4.86 0.19
C PRO A 230 30.37 -3.39 0.02
N TYR A 231 31.33 -2.52 -0.31
CA TYR A 231 31.08 -1.07 -0.51
C TYR A 231 30.10 -0.81 -1.65
N LEU A 232 30.06 -1.71 -2.64
CA LEU A 232 29.06 -1.76 -3.69
C LEU A 232 28.43 -3.16 -3.70
N GLY A 233 27.15 -3.20 -3.40
CA GLY A 233 26.32 -4.38 -3.41
C GLY A 233 25.29 -4.39 -4.53
N LEU A 234 24.68 -5.54 -4.72
CA LEU A 234 23.67 -5.83 -5.73
C LEU A 234 22.50 -6.59 -5.10
N GLU A 235 21.27 -6.20 -5.45
CA GLU A 235 20.07 -7.01 -5.23
C GLU A 235 19.38 -7.22 -6.58
N THR A 236 19.09 -8.47 -6.93
CA THR A 236 18.41 -8.82 -8.17
C THR A 236 17.17 -9.63 -7.86
N PHE A 237 16.03 -9.23 -8.44
CA PHE A 237 14.78 -9.97 -8.33
C PHE A 237 14.17 -10.23 -9.71
N TYR A 238 13.59 -11.41 -9.86
CA TYR A 238 12.80 -11.80 -11.00
C TYR A 238 11.46 -12.35 -10.52
N LYS A 239 10.35 -11.80 -11.04
CA LYS A 239 9.00 -12.20 -10.69
C LYS A 239 8.20 -12.62 -11.92
N ILE A 240 7.48 -13.73 -11.82
CA ILE A 240 6.47 -14.14 -12.80
C ILE A 240 5.10 -14.00 -12.13
N ASN A 241 4.23 -13.17 -12.71
CA ASN A 241 2.86 -13.02 -12.24
C ASN A 241 1.95 -14.04 -12.95
N ASN A 242 1.10 -14.73 -12.19
CA ASN A 242 0.06 -15.63 -12.70
C ASN A 242 0.57 -16.70 -13.70
N ILE A 243 1.43 -17.61 -13.21
CA ILE A 243 1.94 -18.76 -13.99
C ILE A 243 0.77 -19.60 -14.51
N GLY A 244 0.66 -19.68 -15.83
CA GLY A 244 -0.30 -20.54 -16.52
C GLY A 244 -1.77 -20.17 -16.31
N GLY A 245 -2.08 -18.94 -15.87
CA GLY A 245 -3.47 -18.52 -15.61
C GLY A 245 -4.07 -19.08 -14.31
N LYS A 246 -3.23 -19.53 -13.37
CA LYS A 246 -3.64 -20.15 -12.11
C LYS A 246 -3.56 -19.21 -10.90
N PHE A 247 -3.32 -17.93 -11.09
CA PHE A 247 -3.01 -16.94 -10.04
C PHE A 247 -1.89 -17.42 -9.11
N LEU A 248 -0.87 -18.05 -9.68
CA LEU A 248 0.31 -18.55 -8.99
C LEU A 248 1.49 -17.63 -9.33
N ASP A 249 1.98 -16.90 -8.35
CA ASP A 249 3.12 -16.00 -8.51
C ASP A 249 4.41 -16.70 -8.08
N LEU A 250 5.50 -16.46 -8.80
CA LEU A 250 6.85 -16.91 -8.45
C LEU A 250 7.78 -15.69 -8.37
N GLN A 251 8.63 -15.64 -7.35
CA GLN A 251 9.68 -14.65 -7.22
C GLN A 251 10.99 -15.34 -6.82
N LEU A 252 12.07 -14.97 -7.51
CA LEU A 252 13.44 -15.38 -7.22
C LEU A 252 14.25 -14.11 -6.89
N GLY A 253 15.11 -14.20 -5.88
CA GLY A 253 15.95 -13.11 -5.43
C GLY A 253 17.39 -13.57 -5.17
N TYR A 254 18.35 -12.75 -5.57
CA TYR A 254 19.75 -12.85 -5.18
C TYR A 254 20.17 -11.53 -4.54
N LEU A 255 20.76 -11.62 -3.36
CA LEU A 255 21.13 -10.50 -2.51
C LEU A 255 22.63 -10.60 -2.23
N ASN A 256 23.36 -9.52 -2.45
CA ASN A 256 24.73 -9.38 -2.00
C ASN A 256 25.04 -7.90 -1.76
N THR A 257 24.75 -7.42 -0.55
CA THR A 257 24.94 -6.03 -0.12
C THR A 257 25.60 -5.97 1.24
N PHE A 258 26.07 -4.80 1.66
CA PHE A 258 26.60 -4.63 3.02
C PHE A 258 25.64 -5.05 4.15
N ARG A 259 24.32 -5.09 3.89
CA ARG A 259 23.30 -5.51 4.88
C ARG A 259 23.05 -7.01 4.88
N GLN A 260 22.98 -7.60 3.69
CA GLN A 260 22.49 -8.95 3.52
C GLN A 260 23.08 -9.63 2.28
N GLU A 261 23.33 -10.94 2.40
CA GLU A 261 23.84 -11.81 1.34
C GLU A 261 23.10 -13.14 1.35
N GLY A 262 22.52 -13.54 0.22
CA GLY A 262 21.75 -14.76 0.16
C GLY A 262 20.80 -14.89 -1.03
N PHE A 263 19.88 -15.85 -0.90
CA PHE A 263 18.89 -16.19 -1.91
C PHE A 263 17.48 -16.17 -1.33
N VAL A 264 16.52 -15.74 -2.15
CA VAL A 264 15.09 -15.73 -1.84
C VAL A 264 14.34 -16.49 -2.91
N PHE A 265 13.43 -17.35 -2.50
CA PHE A 265 12.46 -18.01 -3.37
C PHE A 265 11.09 -17.87 -2.72
N ASP A 266 10.12 -17.42 -3.50
CA ASP A 266 8.73 -17.26 -3.08
C ASP A 266 7.81 -17.77 -4.18
N LEU A 267 6.93 -18.69 -3.84
CA LEU A 267 5.88 -19.20 -4.71
C LEU A 267 4.57 -19.04 -3.96
N ASN A 268 3.63 -18.25 -4.47
CA ASN A 268 2.42 -17.91 -3.73
C ASN A 268 1.18 -17.93 -4.61
N LYS A 269 0.15 -18.65 -4.17
CA LYS A 269 -1.21 -18.61 -4.70
C LYS A 269 -2.14 -18.00 -3.64
N PRO A 270 -2.45 -16.71 -3.73
CA PRO A 270 -3.36 -16.05 -2.79
C PRO A 270 -4.83 -16.40 -3.06
N LEU A 271 -5.67 -16.25 -2.02
CA LEU A 271 -7.13 -16.37 -2.09
C LEU A 271 -7.74 -15.03 -2.54
N LEU A 272 -7.46 -14.59 -3.77
CA LEU A 272 -7.78 -13.22 -4.25
C LEU A 272 -9.28 -12.94 -4.43
N THR A 273 -10.07 -13.95 -4.80
CA THR A 273 -11.52 -13.84 -5.04
C THR A 273 -12.28 -14.88 -4.24
N ASN A 274 -13.59 -14.65 -4.06
CA ASN A 274 -14.47 -15.56 -3.32
C ASN A 274 -14.68 -16.91 -4.03
N GLU A 275 -14.32 -17.00 -5.30
CA GLU A 275 -14.38 -18.22 -6.10
C GLU A 275 -13.18 -19.13 -5.88
N ILE A 276 -11.99 -18.56 -5.66
CA ILE A 276 -10.77 -19.34 -5.43
C ILE A 276 -10.91 -20.06 -4.07
N LYS A 277 -11.00 -21.39 -4.11
CA LYS A 277 -11.19 -22.23 -2.91
C LYS A 277 -9.90 -22.68 -2.24
N TRP A 278 -8.77 -22.59 -2.94
CA TRP A 278 -7.48 -23.04 -2.44
C TRP A 278 -6.43 -21.94 -2.57
N GLY A 279 -5.78 -21.64 -1.46
CA GLY A 279 -4.57 -20.82 -1.40
C GLY A 279 -3.43 -21.65 -0.82
N TYR A 280 -2.21 -21.38 -1.26
CA TYR A 280 -1.02 -22.03 -0.73
C TYR A 280 0.22 -21.25 -1.11
N GLY A 281 1.31 -21.44 -0.39
CA GLY A 281 2.57 -20.83 -0.74
C GLY A 281 3.77 -21.46 -0.06
N VAL A 282 4.91 -21.22 -0.67
CA VAL A 282 6.23 -21.64 -0.24
C VAL A 282 7.13 -20.42 -0.26
N HIS A 283 7.74 -20.11 0.87
CA HIS A 283 8.73 -19.06 0.99
C HIS A 283 9.99 -19.64 1.61
N THR A 284 11.10 -19.58 0.90
CA THR A 284 12.40 -20.02 1.42
C THR A 284 13.44 -18.95 1.20
N THR A 285 14.19 -18.67 2.26
CA THR A 285 15.26 -17.69 2.23
C THR A 285 16.49 -18.29 2.91
N ARG A 286 17.65 -18.14 2.29
CA ARG A 286 18.95 -18.50 2.85
C ARG A 286 19.81 -17.26 2.87
N LEU A 287 20.11 -16.73 4.05
CA LEU A 287 20.99 -15.58 4.24
C LEU A 287 22.30 -16.05 4.87
N PHE A 288 23.39 -16.03 4.09
CA PHE A 288 24.72 -16.32 4.61
C PHE A 288 25.21 -15.22 5.54
N ARG A 289 24.73 -14.01 5.31
CA ARG A 289 25.03 -12.83 6.12
C ARG A 289 23.81 -11.93 6.16
N THR A 290 23.40 -11.47 7.34
CA THR A 290 22.36 -10.44 7.50
C THR A 290 22.55 -9.67 8.79
N ASP A 291 22.30 -8.37 8.79
CA ASP A 291 22.30 -7.56 10.02
C ASP A 291 20.92 -7.56 10.72
N ARG A 292 19.95 -8.34 10.23
CA ARG A 292 18.57 -8.39 10.72
C ARG A 292 18.01 -9.80 10.66
N ILE A 293 17.12 -10.14 11.59
CA ILE A 293 16.37 -11.39 11.55
C ILE A 293 15.23 -11.26 10.53
N ILE A 294 15.05 -12.24 9.65
CA ILE A 294 13.97 -12.24 8.64
C ILE A 294 12.56 -12.04 9.25
N GLU A 295 12.31 -12.64 10.41
CA GLU A 295 11.00 -12.54 11.08
C GLU A 295 10.81 -11.20 11.81
N ASP A 296 11.89 -10.58 12.28
CA ASP A 296 11.90 -9.31 13.03
C ASP A 296 12.90 -8.33 12.38
N GLY A 297 12.49 -7.81 11.22
CA GLY A 297 13.33 -7.00 10.33
C GLY A 297 13.65 -5.60 10.85
N GLN A 298 13.24 -5.24 12.06
CA GLN A 298 13.50 -3.94 12.65
C GLN A 298 14.75 -3.94 13.54
N LEU A 299 15.03 -5.07 14.20
CA LEU A 299 16.20 -5.25 15.04
C LEU A 299 17.47 -5.34 14.19
N ILE A 300 18.40 -4.40 14.38
CA ILE A 300 19.70 -4.39 13.70
C ILE A 300 20.73 -4.97 14.65
N MET A 301 21.35 -6.06 14.24
CA MET A 301 22.43 -6.73 14.94
C MET A 301 23.76 -6.06 14.62
N GLU A 302 24.65 -6.03 15.61
CA GLU A 302 26.04 -5.57 15.41
C GLU A 302 26.86 -6.65 14.68
N GLU A 303 26.69 -7.90 15.08
CA GLU A 303 27.27 -9.06 14.42
C GLU A 303 26.31 -9.63 13.38
N PRO A 304 26.80 -10.00 12.18
CA PRO A 304 25.95 -10.57 11.17
C PRO A 304 25.47 -11.97 11.54
N LEU A 305 24.23 -12.29 11.16
CA LEU A 305 23.62 -13.59 11.34
C LEU A 305 23.74 -14.43 10.07
N ASN A 306 23.79 -15.74 10.28
CA ASN A 306 23.81 -16.75 9.24
C ASN A 306 22.58 -17.65 9.41
N GLU A 307 21.53 -17.43 8.61
CA GLU A 307 20.21 -18.03 8.84
C GLU A 307 19.56 -18.64 7.58
N SER A 308 18.67 -19.59 7.79
CA SER A 308 17.70 -20.07 6.80
C SER A 308 16.30 -20.04 7.36
N TYR A 309 15.37 -19.55 6.55
CA TYR A 309 13.95 -19.50 6.86
C TYR A 309 13.16 -20.23 5.79
N HIS A 310 12.34 -21.19 6.22
CA HIS A 310 11.48 -21.97 5.34
C HIS A 310 10.04 -21.89 5.83
N SER A 311 9.11 -21.57 4.95
CA SER A 311 7.71 -21.38 5.29
C SER A 311 6.83 -22.01 4.23
N PHE A 312 5.93 -22.88 4.66
CA PHE A 312 4.96 -23.57 3.83
C PHE A 312 3.58 -23.32 4.41
N TRP A 313 2.61 -23.02 3.57
CA TRP A 313 1.22 -22.88 4.03
C TRP A 313 0.23 -23.33 2.96
N ALA A 314 -0.94 -23.74 3.43
CA ALA A 314 -2.09 -24.05 2.60
C ALA A 314 -3.37 -23.61 3.32
N GLY A 315 -4.38 -23.24 2.55
CA GLY A 315 -5.67 -22.88 3.07
C GLY A 315 -6.78 -23.27 2.12
N ARG A 316 -7.90 -23.71 2.68
CA ARG A 316 -9.12 -24.02 1.94
C ARG A 316 -10.25 -23.14 2.42
N ALA A 317 -10.94 -22.55 1.48
CA ALA A 317 -11.99 -21.59 1.73
C ALA A 317 -13.37 -22.16 1.33
N PHE A 318 -14.36 -21.89 2.17
CA PHE A 318 -15.72 -22.41 2.11
C PHE A 318 -16.69 -21.23 2.17
N ASN A 319 -17.65 -21.16 1.25
CA ASN A 319 -18.66 -20.10 1.26
C ASN A 319 -19.79 -20.52 2.21
N LEU A 320 -20.15 -19.66 3.16
CA LEU A 320 -21.16 -19.98 4.19
C LEU A 320 -22.59 -19.59 3.79
N LYS A 321 -22.75 -18.59 2.91
CA LYS A 321 -24.04 -18.15 2.37
C LYS A 321 -23.96 -18.00 0.86
N ASP A 322 -25.03 -18.43 0.19
CA ASP A 322 -25.22 -18.37 -1.27
C ASP A 322 -26.17 -17.22 -1.64
N ASN A 323 -25.89 -16.03 -1.14
CA ASN A 323 -26.58 -14.81 -1.59
C ASN A 323 -25.51 -13.93 -2.22
N GLN A 324 -25.57 -13.76 -3.55
CA GLN A 324 -24.52 -13.16 -4.38
C GLN A 324 -23.98 -11.86 -3.76
N ASP A 325 -24.87 -10.97 -3.32
CA ASP A 325 -24.50 -9.70 -2.71
C ASP A 325 -23.51 -9.85 -1.52
N HIS A 326 -23.73 -10.75 -0.58
CA HIS A 326 -23.07 -10.75 0.74
C HIS A 326 -22.35 -12.07 1.05
N LEU A 327 -21.43 -12.46 0.17
CA LEU A 327 -20.73 -13.74 0.32
C LEU A 327 -19.70 -13.70 1.46
N THR A 328 -20.02 -14.39 2.56
CA THR A 328 -19.12 -14.65 3.69
C THR A 328 -18.37 -15.96 3.48
N GLN A 329 -17.07 -15.93 3.70
CA GLN A 329 -16.16 -17.06 3.50
C GLN A 329 -15.53 -17.49 4.83
N LEU A 330 -15.59 -18.78 5.13
CA LEU A 330 -14.80 -19.43 6.19
C LEU A 330 -13.59 -20.09 5.54
N THR A 331 -12.39 -19.76 5.98
CA THR A 331 -11.14 -20.34 5.49
C THR A 331 -10.43 -21.06 6.62
N VAL A 332 -10.09 -22.32 6.37
CA VAL A 332 -9.21 -23.10 7.25
C VAL A 332 -7.82 -23.00 6.69
N THR A 333 -6.86 -22.53 7.49
CA THR A 333 -5.45 -22.38 7.10
C THR A 333 -4.56 -23.26 7.96
N THR A 334 -3.46 -23.73 7.38
CA THR A 334 -2.40 -24.43 8.09
C THR A 334 -1.04 -24.04 7.51
N GLY A 335 0.01 -24.10 8.32
CA GLY A 335 1.36 -23.82 7.87
C GLY A 335 2.43 -24.34 8.80
N ILE A 336 3.65 -24.42 8.27
CA ILE A 336 4.86 -24.82 8.98
C ILE A 336 5.93 -23.79 8.65
N HIS A 337 6.57 -23.23 9.68
CA HIS A 337 7.63 -22.23 9.54
C HIS A 337 8.85 -22.68 10.32
N GLY A 338 9.99 -22.84 9.66
CA GLY A 338 11.27 -23.19 10.29
C GLY A 338 12.25 -22.03 10.16
N LEU A 339 12.84 -21.63 11.28
CA LEU A 339 13.98 -20.70 11.34
C LEU A 339 15.16 -21.45 11.94
N HIS A 340 16.30 -21.41 11.24
CA HIS A 340 17.53 -22.06 11.67
C HIS A 340 18.72 -21.12 11.51
N PHE A 341 19.51 -20.98 12.57
CA PHE A 341 20.77 -20.28 12.65
C PHE A 341 21.91 -21.29 12.54
N PHE A 342 22.81 -21.06 11.59
CA PHE A 342 24.00 -21.90 11.39
C PHE A 342 25.16 -21.49 12.30
N GLU A 343 25.14 -20.25 12.77
CA GLU A 343 26.10 -19.68 13.71
C GLU A 343 25.32 -18.99 14.82
N ASN A 344 25.61 -19.36 16.07
CA ASN A 344 24.98 -18.73 17.22
C ASN A 344 25.60 -17.34 17.42
N PRO A 345 24.79 -16.27 17.45
CA PRO A 345 25.32 -14.93 17.71
C PRO A 345 25.90 -14.87 19.14
N VAL A 346 26.97 -14.09 19.32
CA VAL A 346 27.56 -13.89 20.65
C VAL A 346 26.71 -12.93 21.44
N VAL A 347 25.71 -13.48 22.14
CA VAL A 347 24.75 -12.71 22.95
C VAL A 347 24.78 -13.10 24.42
N GLU A 348 24.26 -12.21 25.27
CA GLU A 348 24.09 -12.48 26.69
C GLU A 348 23.24 -13.76 26.91
N PRO A 349 23.50 -14.55 27.98
CA PRO A 349 22.84 -15.84 28.17
C PRO A 349 21.31 -15.81 28.19
N ASP A 350 20.71 -14.70 28.62
CA ASP A 350 19.27 -14.45 28.68
C ASP A 350 18.63 -14.17 27.31
N LEU A 351 19.44 -13.74 26.32
CA LEU A 351 18.99 -13.50 24.94
C LEU A 351 19.10 -14.74 24.05
N LYS A 352 19.79 -15.79 24.48
CA LYS A 352 19.93 -17.04 23.69
C LYS A 352 18.59 -17.63 23.21
N PRO A 353 17.50 -17.66 24.00
CA PRO A 353 16.21 -18.16 23.52
C PRO A 353 15.62 -17.39 22.34
N PHE A 354 15.96 -16.10 22.17
CA PHE A 354 15.49 -15.29 21.05
C PHE A 354 16.10 -15.72 19.71
N PHE A 355 17.35 -16.21 19.74
CA PHE A 355 18.11 -16.72 18.59
C PHE A 355 18.08 -18.25 18.50
N ALA A 356 17.03 -18.87 19.05
CA ALA A 356 16.86 -20.30 19.02
C ALA A 356 16.39 -20.80 17.65
N ASN A 357 16.87 -21.98 17.26
CA ASN A 357 16.25 -22.68 16.16
C ASN A 357 14.83 -23.09 16.57
N ARG A 358 13.89 -22.86 15.66
CA ARG A 358 12.48 -23.11 15.93
C ARG A 358 11.75 -23.60 14.71
N THR A 359 10.78 -24.47 14.95
CA THR A 359 9.78 -24.88 13.96
C THR A 359 8.40 -24.64 14.53
N VAL A 360 7.62 -23.80 13.87
CA VAL A 360 6.26 -23.42 14.26
C VAL A 360 5.26 -24.13 13.35
N TYR A 361 4.44 -24.99 13.92
CA TYR A 361 3.27 -25.59 13.27
C TYR A 361 2.05 -24.74 13.59
N MET A 362 1.25 -24.38 12.59
CA MET A 362 0.11 -23.48 12.78
C MET A 362 -1.15 -23.99 12.12
N ALA A 363 -2.28 -23.69 12.75
CA ALA A 363 -3.62 -23.89 12.22
C ALA A 363 -4.49 -22.69 12.57
N GLY A 364 -5.30 -22.22 11.62
CA GLY A 364 -6.13 -21.04 11.77
C GLY A 364 -7.51 -21.20 11.15
N LEU A 365 -8.46 -20.46 11.71
CA LEU A 365 -9.80 -20.26 11.18
C LEU A 365 -9.98 -18.78 10.88
N VAL A 366 -10.31 -18.46 9.64
CA VAL A 366 -10.52 -17.09 9.16
C VAL A 366 -11.95 -16.94 8.66
N LEU A 367 -12.72 -16.06 9.27
CA LEU A 367 -14.03 -15.66 8.79
C LEU A 367 -13.90 -14.29 8.14
N SER A 368 -14.14 -14.22 6.82
CA SER A 368 -13.97 -13.00 6.05
C SER A 368 -15.16 -12.70 5.15
N GLN A 369 -15.46 -11.42 4.99
CA GLN A 369 -16.35 -10.90 3.97
C GLN A 369 -15.63 -9.73 3.31
N ARG A 370 -15.64 -9.68 1.98
CA ARG A 370 -14.98 -8.62 1.22
C ARG A 370 -15.85 -8.15 0.07
N ARG A 371 -15.84 -6.84 -0.12
CA ARG A 371 -16.44 -6.10 -1.21
C ARG A 371 -15.51 -4.95 -1.56
N TYR A 372 -15.71 -4.36 -2.73
CA TYR A 372 -14.90 -3.24 -3.17
C TYR A 372 -15.80 -2.10 -3.61
N ILE A 373 -15.41 -0.86 -3.36
CA ILE A 373 -16.09 0.36 -3.80
C ILE A 373 -15.06 1.16 -4.60
N GLN A 374 -15.48 1.75 -5.72
CA GLN A 374 -14.58 2.56 -6.53
C GLN A 374 -14.57 4.02 -6.09
N ASP A 375 -13.38 4.56 -5.88
CA ASP A 375 -13.15 5.99 -5.67
C ASP A 375 -11.86 6.40 -6.40
N GLN A 376 -11.42 7.64 -6.21
CA GLN A 376 -10.20 8.19 -6.76
C GLN A 376 -9.58 9.17 -5.76
N LEU A 377 -8.31 9.53 -5.96
CA LEU A 377 -7.63 10.56 -5.15
C LEU A 377 -7.54 10.16 -3.67
N ILE A 378 -7.28 8.88 -3.39
CA ILE A 378 -6.91 8.39 -2.06
C ILE A 378 -5.40 8.20 -2.00
N TYR A 379 -4.88 7.15 -2.66
CA TYR A 379 -3.45 6.90 -2.77
C TYR A 379 -2.92 7.11 -4.19
N SER A 380 -3.83 7.17 -5.16
CA SER A 380 -3.54 7.38 -6.58
C SER A 380 -4.07 8.74 -7.04
N TYR A 381 -3.58 9.22 -8.17
CA TYR A 381 -3.78 10.59 -8.63
C TYR A 381 -4.65 10.64 -9.89
N GLY A 382 -5.90 10.20 -9.77
CA GLY A 382 -6.90 10.31 -10.83
C GLY A 382 -7.09 9.06 -11.70
N ILE A 383 -6.65 7.90 -11.21
CA ILE A 383 -7.14 6.59 -11.67
C ILE A 383 -8.18 6.04 -10.70
N THR A 384 -8.95 5.06 -11.16
CA THR A 384 -9.88 4.30 -10.32
C THR A 384 -9.11 3.52 -9.25
N GLU A 385 -9.56 3.62 -8.01
CA GLU A 385 -9.03 2.88 -6.86
C GLU A 385 -10.15 2.05 -6.26
N ASP A 386 -9.91 0.75 -6.13
CA ASP A 386 -10.86 -0.19 -5.54
C ASP A 386 -10.61 -0.28 -4.02
N ILE A 387 -11.52 0.31 -3.24
CA ILE A 387 -11.48 0.40 -1.79
C ILE A 387 -12.18 -0.82 -1.17
N PRO A 388 -11.50 -1.61 -0.35
CA PRO A 388 -12.11 -2.77 0.27
C PRO A 388 -13.08 -2.39 1.42
N GLU A 389 -14.19 -3.10 1.48
CA GLU A 389 -15.22 -3.05 2.51
C GLU A 389 -15.49 -4.46 3.02
N GLY A 390 -15.80 -4.59 4.31
CA GLY A 390 -16.14 -5.87 4.94
C GLY A 390 -15.32 -6.12 6.19
N PHE A 391 -15.02 -7.38 6.46
CA PHE A 391 -14.31 -7.76 7.67
C PHE A 391 -13.45 -9.01 7.46
N LYS A 392 -12.45 -9.17 8.33
CA LYS A 392 -11.67 -10.40 8.52
C LYS A 392 -11.45 -10.63 10.00
N ASN A 393 -11.95 -11.75 10.51
CA ASN A 393 -11.72 -12.24 11.86
C ASN A 393 -10.92 -13.54 11.77
N GLU A 394 -9.86 -13.67 12.54
CA GLU A 394 -8.94 -14.80 12.51
C GLU A 394 -8.64 -15.26 13.92
N ILE A 395 -8.73 -16.58 14.12
CA ILE A 395 -8.23 -17.27 15.30
C ILE A 395 -7.11 -18.18 14.84
N LEU A 396 -5.97 -18.12 15.53
CA LEU A 396 -4.79 -18.88 15.19
C LEU A 396 -4.24 -19.60 16.42
N TYR A 397 -3.90 -20.87 16.24
CA TYR A 397 -3.15 -21.68 17.18
C TYR A 397 -1.84 -22.11 16.54
N GLY A 398 -0.77 -22.09 17.32
CA GLY A 398 0.52 -22.62 16.93
C GLY A 398 1.16 -23.49 18.00
N TYR A 399 2.01 -24.40 17.57
CA TYR A 399 2.94 -25.14 18.43
C TYR A 399 4.34 -24.89 17.91
N GLU A 400 5.18 -24.29 18.74
CA GLU A 400 6.57 -23.96 18.46
C GLU A 400 7.45 -25.02 19.13
N ALA A 401 8.07 -25.88 18.32
CA ALA A 401 9.17 -26.72 18.75
C ALA A 401 10.45 -25.87 18.74
N ASN A 402 10.99 -25.58 19.92
CA ASN A 402 12.08 -24.64 20.11
C ASN A 402 13.22 -25.33 20.88
N GLU A 403 14.47 -25.03 20.55
CA GLU A 403 15.66 -25.59 21.22
C GLU A 403 15.66 -25.40 22.74
N PHE A 404 15.05 -24.32 23.24
CA PHE A 404 14.98 -24.02 24.67
C PHE A 404 13.69 -24.51 25.33
N GLY A 405 12.89 -25.32 24.63
CA GLY A 405 11.66 -25.93 25.13
C GLY A 405 10.42 -25.41 24.42
N ASP A 406 9.50 -26.34 24.16
CA ASP A 406 8.33 -26.12 23.31
C ASP A 406 7.32 -25.16 23.92
N ARG A 407 6.59 -24.46 23.06
CA ARG A 407 5.61 -23.44 23.46
C ARG A 407 4.35 -23.49 22.60
N HIS A 408 3.22 -23.10 23.17
CA HIS A 408 1.98 -22.92 22.44
C HIS A 408 1.79 -21.45 22.10
N TYR A 409 1.32 -21.16 20.87
CA TYR A 409 0.99 -19.81 20.44
C TYR A 409 -0.52 -19.67 20.26
N PHE A 410 -1.07 -18.57 20.73
CA PHE A 410 -2.48 -18.22 20.52
C PHE A 410 -2.58 -16.79 20.00
N GLN A 411 -3.46 -16.59 19.01
CA GLN A 411 -3.71 -15.28 18.44
C GLN A 411 -5.18 -15.13 18.03
N PHE A 412 -5.70 -13.92 18.21
CA PHE A 412 -6.93 -13.45 17.62
C PHE A 412 -6.68 -12.12 16.92
N SER A 413 -7.12 -11.99 15.68
CA SER A 413 -7.10 -10.73 14.95
C SER A 413 -8.46 -10.41 14.36
N SER A 414 -8.87 -9.15 14.42
CA SER A 414 -10.10 -8.66 13.80
C SER A 414 -9.78 -7.38 13.02
N SER A 415 -10.29 -7.30 11.81
CA SER A 415 -10.19 -6.09 10.99
C SER A 415 -11.52 -5.86 10.29
N ASN A 416 -11.98 -4.62 10.30
CA ASN A 416 -13.26 -4.20 9.75
C ASN A 416 -13.03 -2.95 8.92
N GLY A 417 -13.59 -2.92 7.72
CA GLY A 417 -13.49 -1.83 6.78
C GLY A 417 -14.84 -1.21 6.49
N ASN A 418 -14.83 0.11 6.37
CA ASN A 418 -15.98 0.93 6.01
C ASN A 418 -17.16 0.85 6.99
N LEU A 419 -16.87 0.90 8.30
CA LEU A 419 -17.89 0.83 9.38
C LEU A 419 -18.85 2.03 9.43
N LEU A 420 -18.59 3.09 8.65
CA LEU A 420 -19.45 4.26 8.60
C LEU A 420 -20.53 4.06 7.53
N LEU A 421 -21.76 3.87 7.98
CA LEU A 421 -22.96 3.90 7.11
C LEU A 421 -23.21 5.27 6.47
N SER A 422 -22.50 6.32 6.92
CA SER A 422 -22.66 7.70 6.47
C SER A 422 -21.66 8.04 5.37
N GLN A 423 -22.08 8.82 4.36
CA GLN A 423 -21.25 9.35 3.25
C GLN A 423 -20.10 10.29 3.68
N LYS A 424 -19.67 10.27 4.95
CA LYS A 424 -18.66 11.18 5.51
C LYS A 424 -17.22 10.72 5.25
N GLY A 425 -17.00 9.44 4.94
CA GLY A 425 -15.68 8.88 4.66
C GLY A 425 -15.60 7.38 4.93
N TYR A 426 -14.39 6.83 4.89
CA TYR A 426 -14.08 5.43 5.13
C TYR A 426 -13.44 5.27 6.50
N LEU A 427 -13.95 4.35 7.32
CA LEU A 427 -13.40 4.04 8.64
C LEU A 427 -12.97 2.57 8.70
N TYR A 428 -11.72 2.34 9.05
CA TYR A 428 -11.14 1.03 9.26
C TYR A 428 -10.77 0.88 10.73
N LEU A 429 -11.09 -0.27 11.29
CA LEU A 429 -10.74 -0.65 12.65
C LEU A 429 -10.00 -1.99 12.60
N SER A 430 -8.92 -2.12 13.36
CA SER A 430 -8.20 -3.37 13.54
C SER A 430 -7.87 -3.59 15.00
N THR A 431 -7.97 -4.82 15.47
CA THR A 431 -7.58 -5.23 16.80
C THR A 431 -6.88 -6.58 16.73
N GLY A 432 -5.95 -6.80 17.64
CA GLY A 432 -5.18 -8.02 17.69
C GLY A 432 -4.67 -8.29 19.08
N PHE A 433 -4.70 -9.55 19.49
CA PHE A 433 -3.92 -10.02 20.63
C PHE A 433 -3.29 -11.35 20.29
N GLY A 434 -2.09 -11.57 20.80
CA GLY A 434 -1.42 -12.86 20.65
C GLY A 434 -0.30 -13.01 21.65
N GLY A 435 0.17 -14.23 21.84
CA GLY A 435 1.26 -14.52 22.77
C GLY A 435 1.57 -16.01 22.86
N TYR A 436 2.67 -16.31 23.52
CA TYR A 436 3.15 -17.66 23.74
C TYR A 436 2.80 -18.12 25.17
N LEU A 437 2.59 -19.41 25.33
CA LEU A 437 2.35 -20.10 26.59
C LEU A 437 3.37 -21.23 26.72
N LYS A 438 4.17 -21.17 27.77
CA LYS A 438 5.18 -22.17 28.12
C LYS A 438 5.09 -22.51 29.59
N ASP A 439 4.97 -23.79 29.95
CA ASP A 439 4.94 -24.24 31.35
C ASP A 439 3.93 -23.43 32.23
N ASP A 440 2.71 -23.24 31.72
CA ASP A 440 1.64 -22.43 32.33
C ASP A 440 1.96 -20.93 32.51
N ARG A 441 3.01 -20.43 31.87
CA ARG A 441 3.41 -19.02 31.88
C ARG A 441 3.26 -18.41 30.50
N MET A 442 2.52 -17.30 30.45
CA MET A 442 2.47 -16.45 29.27
C MET A 442 3.81 -15.75 29.06
N GLU A 443 4.29 -15.75 27.83
CA GLU A 443 5.52 -15.10 27.33
C GLU A 443 5.18 -14.32 26.06
N GLU A 444 5.94 -13.26 25.78
CA GLU A 444 5.93 -12.60 24.48
C GLU A 444 4.54 -12.16 23.98
N CYS A 445 3.70 -11.70 24.90
CA CYS A 445 2.35 -11.28 24.56
C CYS A 445 2.33 -9.90 23.92
N MET A 446 1.39 -9.69 23.01
CA MET A 446 1.14 -8.40 22.38
C MET A 446 -0.36 -8.11 22.29
N ILE A 447 -0.71 -6.84 22.49
CA ILE A 447 -2.02 -6.27 22.15
C ILE A 447 -1.81 -5.16 21.14
N ARG A 448 -2.62 -5.14 20.07
CA ARG A 448 -2.60 -4.11 19.04
C ARG A 448 -4.01 -3.59 18.77
N GLY A 449 -4.13 -2.29 18.57
CA GLY A 449 -5.34 -1.63 18.10
C GLY A 449 -5.00 -0.58 17.06
N GLY A 450 -5.74 -0.51 15.96
CA GLY A 450 -5.53 0.45 14.89
C GLY A 450 -6.85 1.03 14.39
N LEU A 451 -6.87 2.33 14.13
CA LEU A 451 -8.00 3.06 13.56
C LEU A 451 -7.50 3.94 12.43
N GLN A 452 -8.07 3.76 11.24
CA GLN A 452 -7.79 4.61 10.09
C GLN A 452 -9.09 5.24 9.58
N PHE A 453 -9.09 6.56 9.44
CA PHE A 453 -10.20 7.30 8.87
C PHE A 453 -9.74 8.12 7.66
N ILE A 454 -10.50 8.02 6.55
CA ILE A 454 -10.26 8.73 5.30
C ILE A 454 -11.52 9.53 4.98
N SER A 455 -11.42 10.86 4.89
CA SER A 455 -12.59 11.69 4.59
C SER A 455 -13.09 11.45 3.16
N LYS A 456 -14.37 11.76 2.90
CA LYS A 456 -14.84 11.92 1.52
C LYS A 456 -14.05 13.02 0.80
N LEU A 457 -13.89 12.88 -0.50
CA LEU A 457 -13.27 13.89 -1.34
C LEU A 457 -14.16 15.14 -1.37
N SER A 458 -13.65 16.27 -0.89
CA SER A 458 -14.37 17.53 -0.89
C SER A 458 -13.74 18.54 -1.85
N THR A 459 -14.50 19.57 -2.20
CA THR A 459 -14.06 20.67 -3.07
C THR A 459 -13.74 21.90 -2.26
N ALA A 460 -12.53 22.43 -2.44
CA ALA A 460 -12.13 23.75 -1.98
C ALA A 460 -11.88 24.63 -3.20
N GLY A 461 -12.95 25.26 -3.71
CA GLY A 461 -12.95 25.91 -5.03
C GLY A 461 -12.70 24.89 -6.15
N LYS A 462 -11.72 25.15 -7.03
CA LYS A 462 -11.33 24.23 -8.11
C LYS A 462 -10.46 23.05 -7.65
N LYS A 463 -9.93 23.10 -6.42
CA LYS A 463 -9.05 22.07 -5.86
C LYS A 463 -9.88 20.98 -5.19
N ARG A 464 -9.33 19.76 -5.13
CA ARG A 464 -9.91 18.69 -4.32
C ARG A 464 -9.08 18.51 -3.07
N VAL A 465 -9.74 18.26 -1.95
CA VAL A 465 -9.06 18.04 -0.68
C VAL A 465 -9.57 16.77 -0.01
N ARG A 466 -8.67 16.13 0.74
CA ARG A 466 -8.97 14.94 1.53
C ARG A 466 -8.13 14.93 2.79
N SER A 467 -8.71 14.46 3.88
CA SER A 467 -8.03 14.33 5.18
C SER A 467 -7.92 12.87 5.57
N PHE A 468 -6.83 12.54 6.25
CA PHE A 468 -6.52 11.22 6.77
C PHE A 468 -6.21 11.34 8.26
N LEU A 469 -6.74 10.40 9.03
CA LEU A 469 -6.41 10.17 10.43
C LEU A 469 -5.98 8.71 10.57
N ASN A 470 -4.84 8.47 11.21
CA ASN A 470 -4.42 7.14 11.60
C ASN A 470 -4.05 7.12 13.08
N VAL A 471 -4.52 6.13 13.81
CA VAL A 471 -4.20 5.90 15.22
C VAL A 471 -3.79 4.45 15.37
N ASP A 472 -2.59 4.19 15.89
CA ASP A 472 -2.09 2.84 16.13
C ASP A 472 -1.57 2.74 17.56
N TYR A 473 -1.98 1.70 18.27
CA TYR A 473 -1.53 1.36 19.61
C TYR A 473 -0.96 -0.05 19.61
N THR A 474 0.19 -0.25 20.26
CA THR A 474 0.83 -1.55 20.44
C THR A 474 1.38 -1.63 21.86
N LEU A 475 1.11 -2.74 22.54
CA LEU A 475 1.55 -3.02 23.90
C LEU A 475 2.16 -4.42 23.93
N GLY A 476 3.42 -4.51 24.35
CA GLY A 476 4.13 -5.76 24.62
C GLY A 476 4.11 -6.08 26.11
N ILE A 477 3.90 -7.34 26.46
CA ILE A 477 3.86 -7.84 27.83
C ILE A 477 4.82 -9.04 27.89
N LYS A 478 5.75 -9.05 28.86
CA LYS A 478 6.77 -10.09 29.03
C LYS A 478 7.56 -10.38 27.74
N ARG A 479 8.02 -9.31 27.09
CA ARG A 479 8.90 -9.34 25.91
C ARG A 479 10.36 -9.39 26.37
N PHE A 480 11.26 -9.93 25.57
CA PHE A 480 12.70 -9.88 25.84
C PHE A 480 13.20 -8.44 25.86
N GLU A 481 14.27 -8.13 26.60
CA GLU A 481 14.80 -6.76 26.70
C GLU A 481 15.19 -6.17 25.33
N ILE A 482 15.72 -7.01 24.43
CA ILE A 482 16.09 -6.63 23.06
C ILE A 482 14.89 -6.25 22.19
N GLU A 483 13.69 -6.77 22.48
CA GLU A 483 12.48 -6.57 21.67
C GLU A 483 11.82 -5.24 22.02
N ASN A 484 12.20 -4.16 21.35
CA ASN A 484 11.68 -2.84 21.63
C ASN A 484 10.91 -2.29 20.44
N LEU A 485 9.75 -1.69 20.70
CA LEU A 485 9.13 -0.79 19.75
C LEU A 485 9.99 0.46 19.62
N THR A 486 10.03 1.02 18.43
CA THR A 486 10.74 2.26 18.10
C THR A 486 9.81 3.28 17.46
N LEU A 487 10.25 4.53 17.40
CA LEU A 487 9.67 5.55 16.53
C LEU A 487 10.58 5.72 15.32
N ARG A 488 10.51 4.77 14.38
CA ARG A 488 11.31 4.77 13.17
C ARG A 488 10.46 4.82 11.90
N GLY A 489 10.98 5.53 10.90
CA GLY A 489 10.47 5.55 9.54
C GLY A 489 9.17 6.33 9.38
N ASP A 490 8.56 6.23 8.21
CA ASP A 490 7.35 6.99 7.88
C ASP A 490 6.05 6.40 8.43
N GLU A 491 6.14 5.23 9.06
CA GLU A 491 4.98 4.51 9.59
C GLU A 491 4.47 5.15 10.89
N HIS A 492 5.37 5.70 11.71
CA HIS A 492 5.06 6.28 13.01
C HIS A 492 4.99 7.81 12.96
N ILE A 493 6.13 8.48 13.09
CA ILE A 493 6.28 9.92 12.90
C ILE A 493 7.06 10.11 11.59
N ARG A 494 6.48 10.82 10.63
CA ARG A 494 7.07 10.95 9.30
C ARG A 494 8.44 11.59 9.34
N GLY A 495 9.40 10.94 8.68
CA GLY A 495 10.77 11.42 8.64
C GLY A 495 11.55 11.35 9.94
N PHE A 496 10.97 10.72 10.96
CA PHE A 496 11.57 10.58 12.28
C PHE A 496 12.22 9.20 12.38
N ASN A 497 13.54 9.19 12.59
CA ASN A 497 14.32 7.95 12.67
C ASN A 497 15.19 8.00 13.91
N SER A 498 14.58 7.70 15.07
CA SER A 498 15.28 7.64 16.35
C SER A 498 15.56 6.19 16.73
N ARG A 499 16.79 5.93 17.19
CA ARG A 499 17.19 4.72 17.91
C ARG A 499 17.06 4.88 19.42
N ALA A 500 16.99 6.11 19.93
CA ALA A 500 16.86 6.39 21.36
C ALA A 500 15.40 6.34 21.86
N ALA A 501 14.41 6.61 20.98
CA ALA A 501 13.00 6.55 21.34
C ALA A 501 12.48 5.11 21.24
N THR A 502 12.72 4.33 22.30
CA THR A 502 12.37 2.91 22.40
C THR A 502 11.45 2.61 23.58
N GLY A 503 10.66 1.54 23.49
CA GLY A 503 9.82 1.10 24.60
C GLY A 503 9.07 -0.21 24.33
N LYS A 504 8.30 -0.66 25.33
CA LYS A 504 7.42 -1.84 25.21
C LYS A 504 5.96 -1.47 24.90
N GLN A 505 5.62 -0.19 24.91
CA GLN A 505 4.31 0.31 24.47
C GLN A 505 4.47 1.54 23.57
N ARG A 506 3.61 1.65 22.55
CA ARG A 506 3.63 2.73 21.56
C ARG A 506 2.21 3.13 21.17
N LEU A 507 1.91 4.42 21.20
CA LEU A 507 0.71 5.03 20.63
C LEU A 507 1.12 6.07 19.59
N THR A 508 0.65 5.94 18.36
CA THR A 508 0.88 6.93 17.31
C THR A 508 -0.42 7.48 16.80
N LEU A 509 -0.47 8.80 16.59
CA LEU A 509 -1.56 9.51 15.95
C LEU A 509 -0.99 10.31 14.78
N LYS A 510 -1.56 10.15 13.59
CA LYS A 510 -1.11 10.78 12.36
C LYS A 510 -2.27 11.49 11.71
N LEU A 511 -2.11 12.77 11.46
CA LEU A 511 -3.06 13.59 10.73
C LEU A 511 -2.42 14.05 9.43
N GLU A 512 -3.15 13.94 8.33
CA GLU A 512 -2.74 14.49 7.05
C GLU A 512 -3.90 15.17 6.35
N HIS A 513 -3.62 16.31 5.74
CA HIS A 513 -4.53 17.00 4.86
C HIS A 513 -3.87 17.19 3.50
N VAL A 514 -4.49 16.65 2.45
CA VAL A 514 -3.97 16.66 1.08
C VAL A 514 -4.83 17.58 0.21
N VAL A 515 -4.16 18.39 -0.60
CA VAL A 515 -4.75 19.28 -1.60
C VAL A 515 -4.23 18.85 -2.97
N PHE A 516 -5.10 18.20 -3.75
CA PHE A 516 -4.80 17.80 -5.12
C PHE A 516 -4.93 19.01 -6.06
N LEU A 517 -3.83 19.32 -6.76
CA LEU A 517 -3.79 20.44 -7.69
C LEU A 517 -4.43 20.03 -9.02
N PRO A 518 -5.22 20.92 -9.65
CA PRO A 518 -5.92 20.58 -10.90
C PRO A 518 -5.00 20.53 -12.11
N HIS A 519 -3.87 21.25 -12.08
CA HIS A 519 -2.92 21.29 -13.18
C HIS A 519 -1.85 20.22 -12.98
N GLN A 520 -1.56 19.50 -14.05
CA GLN A 520 -0.44 18.58 -14.12
C GLN A 520 0.83 19.33 -14.55
N PHE A 521 1.99 18.74 -14.31
CA PHE A 521 3.29 19.21 -14.83
C PHE A 521 3.90 18.06 -15.63
N TYR A 522 3.99 18.16 -16.96
CA TYR A 522 4.41 17.04 -17.83
C TYR A 522 3.67 15.71 -17.51
N LYS A 523 2.35 15.77 -17.33
CA LYS A 523 1.49 14.64 -16.91
C LYS A 523 1.77 14.05 -15.51
N PHE A 524 2.67 14.65 -14.73
CA PHE A 524 2.74 14.40 -13.30
C PHE A 524 1.61 15.14 -12.60
N ASN A 525 0.80 14.39 -11.87
CA ASN A 525 -0.14 14.94 -10.93
C ASN A 525 0.61 15.46 -9.70
N MET A 526 0.15 16.59 -9.20
CA MET A 526 0.76 17.26 -8.06
C MET A 526 -0.22 17.32 -6.90
N ALA A 527 0.24 17.01 -5.69
CA ALA A 527 -0.52 17.29 -4.48
C ALA A 527 0.36 17.91 -3.40
N LEU A 528 -0.17 18.98 -2.79
CA LEU A 528 0.39 19.56 -1.59
C LEU A 528 -0.24 18.88 -0.38
N PHE A 529 0.53 18.56 0.64
CA PHE A 529 0.00 17.98 1.86
C PHE A 529 0.63 18.62 3.10
N GLY A 530 -0.17 18.75 4.15
CA GLY A 530 0.30 19.07 5.49
C GLY A 530 0.04 17.90 6.43
N PHE A 531 0.92 17.72 7.40
CA PHE A 531 0.80 16.64 8.37
C PHE A 531 1.16 17.07 9.79
N ALA A 532 0.57 16.39 10.76
CA ALA A 532 0.87 16.48 12.17
C ALA A 532 0.82 15.08 12.78
N ASP A 533 1.98 14.60 13.24
CA ASP A 533 2.16 13.28 13.80
C ASP A 533 2.56 13.41 15.29
N LEU A 534 2.04 12.51 16.12
CA LEU A 534 2.33 12.38 17.54
C LEU A 534 2.67 10.91 17.81
N GLY A 535 3.79 10.66 18.45
CA GLY A 535 4.19 9.33 18.94
C GLY A 535 4.44 9.39 20.44
N ILE A 536 3.82 8.49 21.17
CA ILE A 536 4.04 8.30 22.60
C ILE A 536 4.64 6.90 22.76
N ILE A 537 5.79 6.79 23.41
CA ILE A 537 6.49 5.51 23.54
C ILE A 537 7.18 5.41 24.90
N GLY A 538 7.20 4.20 25.47
CA GLY A 538 7.86 3.97 26.76
C GLY A 538 7.65 2.59 27.36
N SER A 539 7.86 2.48 28.68
CA SER A 539 7.79 1.21 29.41
C SER A 539 6.36 0.73 29.56
N ASN A 540 6.09 -0.59 29.49
CA ASN A 540 4.75 -1.14 29.71
C ASN A 540 4.30 -1.12 31.20
N GLN A 541 5.10 -0.57 32.11
CA GLN A 541 4.80 -0.51 33.55
C GLN A 541 3.92 0.69 33.95
N ASN A 542 3.93 1.78 33.17
CA ASN A 542 3.01 2.90 33.41
C ASN A 542 1.95 2.98 32.30
N LEU A 543 0.95 3.85 32.51
CA LEU A 543 -0.02 4.19 31.47
C LEU A 543 0.66 4.96 30.33
N ILE A 544 0.31 4.62 29.08
CA ILE A 544 0.89 5.23 27.88
C ILE A 544 0.95 6.75 27.92
N PHE A 545 -0.10 7.42 28.40
CA PHE A 545 -0.17 8.89 28.43
C PHE A 545 0.77 9.56 29.44
N ARG A 546 1.49 8.80 30.26
CA ARG A 546 2.52 9.29 31.18
C ARG A 546 3.95 9.09 30.66
N GLU A 547 4.09 8.44 29.50
CA GLU A 547 5.38 8.16 28.87
C GLU A 547 5.87 9.33 28.01
N ASN A 548 6.91 9.11 27.21
CA ASN A 548 7.59 10.15 26.44
C ASN A 548 6.83 10.52 25.17
N TYR A 549 6.64 11.83 24.96
CA TYR A 549 5.93 12.38 23.80
C TYR A 549 6.91 12.90 22.76
N TYR A 550 6.68 12.53 21.51
CA TYR A 550 7.43 12.95 20.34
C TYR A 550 6.45 13.43 19.27
N SER A 551 6.78 14.48 18.54
CA SER A 551 5.91 14.99 17.49
C SER A 551 6.66 15.46 16.27
N GLY A 552 5.98 15.44 15.13
CA GLY A 552 6.47 15.94 13.85
C GLY A 552 5.36 16.68 13.12
N ILE A 553 5.63 17.92 12.70
CA ILE A 553 4.69 18.74 11.94
C ILE A 553 5.38 19.16 10.66
N GLY A 554 4.68 19.13 9.53
CA GLY A 554 5.32 19.49 8.28
C GLY A 554 4.40 19.72 7.12
N LEU A 555 5.03 20.10 6.01
CA LEU A 555 4.40 20.30 4.71
C LEU A 555 5.20 19.55 3.66
N GLY A 556 4.54 19.15 2.58
CA GLY A 556 5.20 18.48 1.48
C GLY A 556 4.48 18.58 0.15
N LEU A 557 5.16 18.11 -0.89
CA LEU A 557 4.71 18.01 -2.26
C LEU A 557 4.88 16.56 -2.73
N ARG A 558 3.84 16.03 -3.38
CA ARG A 558 3.87 14.72 -4.06
C ARG A 558 3.75 14.92 -5.56
N LEU A 559 4.60 14.23 -6.31
CA LEU A 559 4.58 14.18 -7.77
C LEU A 559 4.40 12.73 -8.21
N HIS A 560 3.36 12.45 -8.99
CA HIS A 560 3.07 11.09 -9.45
C HIS A 560 2.55 11.05 -10.88
N ASN A 561 3.03 10.13 -11.71
CA ASN A 561 2.57 9.96 -13.09
C ASN A 561 1.92 8.59 -13.27
N GLU A 562 0.60 8.57 -13.45
CA GLU A 562 -0.17 7.32 -13.56
C GLU A 562 0.10 6.52 -14.84
N ASN A 563 0.76 7.10 -15.84
CA ASN A 563 1.15 6.39 -17.07
C ASN A 563 2.51 5.71 -16.93
N LEU A 564 3.25 5.95 -15.86
CA LEU A 564 4.58 5.36 -15.62
C LEU A 564 4.45 4.39 -14.43
N VAL A 565 5.29 3.36 -14.38
CA VAL A 565 5.39 2.48 -13.19
C VAL A 565 6.14 3.11 -12.02
N PHE A 566 6.49 4.40 -12.13
CA PHE A 566 7.30 5.11 -11.16
C PHE A 566 6.58 5.19 -9.81
N GLU A 567 7.39 5.22 -8.76
CA GLU A 567 6.92 5.51 -7.41
C GLU A 567 6.58 7.00 -7.28
N THR A 568 5.80 7.36 -6.26
CA THR A 568 5.45 8.76 -6.02
C THR A 568 6.65 9.47 -5.40
N PHE A 569 7.16 10.50 -6.06
CA PHE A 569 8.20 11.35 -5.50
C PHE A 569 7.61 12.24 -4.42
N ARG A 570 8.22 12.26 -3.23
CA ARG A 570 7.80 13.07 -2.10
C ARG A 570 8.92 13.99 -1.66
N LEU A 571 8.58 15.27 -1.58
CA LEU A 571 9.40 16.29 -0.98
C LEU A 571 8.73 16.75 0.32
N ARG A 572 9.44 16.73 1.45
CA ARG A 572 8.90 17.09 2.76
C ARG A 572 9.83 18.00 3.53
N LEU A 573 9.22 18.98 4.19
CA LEU A 573 9.81 19.81 5.23
C LEU A 573 9.10 19.48 6.54
N ALA A 574 9.86 19.04 7.53
CA ALA A 574 9.36 18.59 8.82
C ALA A 574 10.05 19.35 9.96
N PHE A 575 9.30 19.56 11.03
CA PHE A 575 9.69 20.23 12.25
C PHE A 575 9.35 19.33 13.45
N TYR A 576 10.34 19.05 14.28
CA TYR A 576 10.24 18.09 15.39
C TYR A 576 10.52 18.81 16.73
N PRO A 577 9.53 19.39 17.42
CA PRO A 577 9.77 20.22 18.60
C PRO A 577 10.21 19.42 19.84
N PHE A 578 9.77 18.17 19.97
CA PHE A 578 10.10 17.29 21.09
C PHE A 578 11.00 16.13 20.65
N HIS A 579 12.03 16.43 19.87
CA HIS A 579 12.90 15.40 19.31
C HIS A 579 13.91 14.86 20.35
N PRO A 580 14.29 13.56 20.27
CA PRO A 580 15.41 13.00 21.02
C PRO A 580 16.74 13.48 20.43
N LYS A 581 17.84 13.26 21.17
CA LYS A 581 19.17 13.78 20.82
C LYS A 581 19.70 13.30 19.46
N ASP A 582 19.22 12.16 18.98
CA ASP A 582 19.63 11.51 17.73
C ASP A 582 18.79 11.93 16.52
N VAL A 583 17.79 12.78 16.70
CA VAL A 583 16.97 13.36 15.63
C VAL A 583 17.24 14.86 15.56
N GLY A 584 17.30 15.41 14.35
CA GLY A 584 17.44 16.85 14.14
C GLY A 584 16.13 17.60 14.35
N PHE A 585 16.22 18.87 14.75
CA PHE A 585 15.04 19.73 14.94
C PHE A 585 14.24 19.98 13.65
N LEU A 586 14.93 20.03 12.50
CA LEU A 586 14.36 20.19 11.17
C LEU A 586 14.74 19.01 10.29
N GLY A 587 13.81 18.55 9.46
CA GLY A 587 14.02 17.51 8.46
C GLY A 587 13.66 18.01 7.07
N PHE A 588 14.59 17.84 6.12
CA PHE A 588 14.31 17.93 4.68
C PHE A 588 14.47 16.54 4.09
N ILE A 589 13.38 16.00 3.54
CA ILE A 589 13.34 14.60 3.09
C ILE A 589 12.83 14.57 1.65
N LEU A 590 13.66 13.97 0.79
CA LEU A 590 13.32 13.62 -0.57
C LEU A 590 13.34 12.10 -0.66
N ASP A 591 12.20 11.51 -0.94
CA ASP A 591 12.05 10.06 -0.98
C ASP A 591 11.01 9.63 -2.02
N GLU A 592 11.09 8.36 -2.40
CA GLU A 592 10.11 7.72 -3.27
C GLU A 592 9.19 6.84 -2.42
N GLN A 593 7.89 6.92 -2.70
CA GLN A 593 6.88 6.12 -2.03
C GLN A 593 6.14 5.23 -3.02
N SER A 594 6.30 3.92 -2.83
CA SER A 594 5.46 2.92 -3.46
C SER A 594 3.98 3.15 -3.13
N LYS A 595 3.10 2.90 -4.11
CA LYS A 595 1.65 3.04 -3.93
C LYS A 595 1.16 2.27 -2.71
N GLN A 596 0.57 2.98 -1.75
CA GLN A 596 -0.06 2.35 -0.59
C GLN A 596 -1.22 1.46 -1.05
N ARG A 597 -1.32 0.28 -0.44
CA ARG A 597 -2.39 -0.70 -0.69
C ARG A 597 -3.34 -0.71 0.49
N PHE A 598 -4.63 -0.87 0.20
CA PHE A 598 -5.62 -1.10 1.25
C PHE A 598 -5.51 -2.53 1.78
N ASN A 599 -5.95 -2.77 3.02
CA ASN A 599 -6.13 -4.13 3.54
C ASN A 599 -7.36 -4.77 2.86
N SER A 600 -7.13 -5.77 2.03
CA SER A 600 -8.14 -6.44 1.19
C SER A 600 -9.02 -7.47 1.92
N PHE A 601 -8.83 -7.65 3.24
CA PHE A 601 -9.55 -8.63 4.07
C PHE A 601 -9.43 -10.08 3.57
N ASP A 602 -8.47 -10.36 2.69
CA ASP A 602 -8.20 -11.70 2.21
C ASP A 602 -7.58 -12.58 3.30
N PRO A 603 -7.95 -13.87 3.37
CA PRO A 603 -7.26 -14.83 4.19
C PRO A 603 -5.81 -14.99 3.73
N SER A 604 -4.88 -14.96 4.68
CA SER A 604 -3.45 -14.98 4.43
C SER A 604 -2.78 -16.21 5.05
N LYS A 605 -1.49 -16.40 4.76
CA LYS A 605 -0.61 -17.34 5.45
C LYS A 605 -0.76 -17.21 6.98
N PRO A 606 -0.95 -18.31 7.74
CA PRO A 606 -0.98 -18.27 9.19
C PRO A 606 0.42 -17.99 9.73
N ILE A 607 0.64 -16.87 10.41
CA ILE A 607 1.89 -16.51 11.07
C ILE A 607 1.63 -15.79 12.40
N PRO A 608 2.56 -15.87 13.37
CA PRO A 608 2.48 -15.08 14.59
C PRO A 608 2.46 -13.58 14.27
N MET A 609 1.74 -12.81 15.08
CA MET A 609 1.78 -11.36 14.99
C MET A 609 3.20 -10.85 15.26
N ARG A 610 3.66 -9.94 14.40
CA ARG A 610 4.94 -9.23 14.60
C ARG A 610 4.78 -8.10 15.59
N PHE A 611 5.71 -8.01 16.53
CA PHE A 611 5.74 -6.94 17.51
C PHE A 611 6.21 -5.62 16.92
N GLU A 612 7.21 -5.67 16.03
CA GLU A 612 7.70 -4.51 15.29
C GLU A 612 7.88 -4.76 13.79
#